data_AF-A0A1H7NYY0-F1
#
_entry.id   AF-A0A1H7NYY0-F1
#
_cell.length_a   1.000
_cell.length_b   1.000
_cell.length_c   1.000
_cell.angle_alpha   90.00
_cell.angle_beta   90.00
_cell.angle_gamma   90.00
#
_symmetry.space_group_name_H-M   'P 1'
#
loop_
_entity.id
_entity.type
_entity.pdbx_description
1 polymer ?
#
loop_
_entity_poly.entity_id
_entity_poly.type
_entity_poly.pdbx_seq_one_letter_code
_entity_poly.pdbx_strand_id
1 'polypeptide(L)'
;MVTLTGVLATAVGAFGLWMLVAGLTEAFTEVIKKVMPIKDTGTYAVSIIVGVGLAFAFGLNPFGLTGIAAYSSKVAAGLLASRGDNYLSDWLKKLGIKRE
;
A
#
# COMPACT_ATOMS: atom_id res chain seq x y z
N MET A 1 -5.94 6.42 -31.20
CA MET A 1 -6.80 5.21 -31.14
C MET A 1 -6.41 4.46 -29.87
N VAL A 2 -7.33 4.26 -28.92
CA VAL A 2 -7.04 3.51 -27.67
C VAL A 2 -7.23 2.02 -27.98
N THR A 3 -6.20 1.20 -27.77
CA THR A 3 -6.29 -0.25 -27.97
C THR A 3 -6.62 -0.94 -26.65
N LEU A 4 -7.40 -2.02 -26.71
CA LEU A 4 -7.73 -2.84 -25.53
C LEU A 4 -6.46 -3.28 -24.78
N THR A 5 -5.42 -3.65 -25.51
CA THR A 5 -4.11 -4.03 -24.96
C THR A 5 -3.45 -2.89 -24.18
N GLY A 6 -3.54 -1.64 -24.67
CA GLY A 6 -3.00 -0.47 -23.97
C GLY A 6 -3.76 -0.17 -22.67
N VAL A 7 -5.09 -0.32 -22.68
CA VAL A 7 -5.91 -0.16 -21.47
C VAL A 7 -5.57 -1.22 -20.43
N LEU A 8 -5.45 -2.48 -20.85
CA LEU A 8 -5.09 -3.59 -19.96
C LEU A 8 -3.70 -3.42 -19.35
N ALA A 9 -2.69 -3.03 -20.14
CA ALA A 9 -1.34 -2.79 -19.64
C ALA A 9 -1.33 -1.68 -18.56
N THR A 10 -2.10 -0.62 -18.78
CA THR A 10 -2.21 0.49 -17.82
C THR A 10 -2.91 0.05 -16.53
N ALA A 11 -3.98 -0.74 -16.64
CA ALA A 11 -4.69 -1.28 -15.49
C ALA A 11 -3.79 -2.23 -14.68
N VAL A 12 -3.12 -3.18 -15.33
CA VAL A 12 -2.19 -4.11 -14.67
C VAL A 12 -1.05 -3.37 -13.98
N GLY A 13 -0.48 -2.35 -14.63
CA GLY A 13 0.56 -1.51 -14.02
C GLY A 13 0.05 -0.80 -12.76
N ALA A 14 -1.17 -0.25 -12.80
CA ALA A 14 -1.78 0.38 -11.64
C ALA A 14 -2.00 -0.63 -10.50
N PHE A 15 -2.60 -1.79 -10.77
CA PHE A 15 -2.79 -2.84 -9.75
C PHE A 15 -1.45 -3.34 -9.18
N GLY A 16 -0.44 -3.53 -10.02
CA GLY A 16 0.91 -3.93 -9.58
C GLY A 16 1.53 -2.91 -8.63
N LEU A 17 1.38 -1.62 -8.92
CA LEU A 17 1.87 -0.55 -8.05
C LEU A 17 1.16 -0.55 -6.68
N TRP A 18 -0.16 -0.77 -6.66
CA TRP A 18 -0.92 -0.91 -5.43
C TRP A 18 -0.45 -2.08 -4.57
N MET A 19 -0.27 -3.24 -5.19
CA MET A 19 0.23 -4.45 -4.52
C MET A 19 1.65 -4.25 -3.99
N LEU A 20 2.51 -3.59 -4.76
CA LEU A 20 3.86 -3.23 -4.33
C LEU A 20 3.83 -2.32 -3.10
N VAL A 21 3.02 -1.26 -3.11
CA VAL A 21 2.95 -0.32 -1.97
C VAL A 21 2.38 -0.99 -0.72
N ALA A 22 1.36 -1.84 -0.86
CA ALA A 22 0.83 -2.63 0.26
C ALA A 22 1.88 -3.59 0.84
N GLY A 23 2.59 -4.33 -0.02
CA GLY A 23 3.64 -5.25 0.42
C GLY A 23 4.84 -4.55 1.06
N LEU A 24 5.25 -3.40 0.53
CA LEU A 24 6.28 -2.57 1.15
C LEU A 24 5.82 -2.03 2.50
N THR A 25 4.56 -1.62 2.63
CA THR A 25 3.98 -1.15 3.89
C THR A 25 4.05 -2.24 4.96
N GLU A 26 3.68 -3.47 4.60
CA GLU A 26 3.80 -4.63 5.47
C GLU A 26 5.26 -4.87 5.90
N ALA A 27 6.17 -4.96 4.93
CA ALA A 27 7.57 -5.27 5.16
C ALA A 27 8.25 -4.22 6.04
N PHE A 28 8.05 -2.93 5.77
CA PHE A 28 8.61 -1.86 6.59
C PHE A 28 8.00 -1.85 8.00
N THR A 29 6.69 -2.07 8.13
CA THR A 29 6.04 -2.17 9.45
C THR A 29 6.62 -3.33 10.25
N GLU A 30 6.90 -4.47 9.63
CA GLU A 30 7.56 -5.61 10.29
C GLU A 30 8.99 -5.33 10.71
N VAL A 31 9.78 -4.66 9.87
CA VAL A 31 11.14 -4.25 10.23
C VAL A 31 11.09 -3.32 11.45
N ILE A 32 10.18 -2.34 11.45
CA ILE A 32 10.05 -1.40 12.58
C ILE A 32 9.63 -2.13 13.86
N LYS A 33 8.67 -3.06 13.79
CA LYS A 33 8.27 -3.91 14.93
C LYS A 33 9.44 -4.72 15.50
N LYS A 34 10.34 -5.21 14.65
CA LYS A 34 11.50 -6.01 15.08
C LYS A 34 12.57 -5.15 15.76
N VAL A 35 12.70 -3.90 15.34
CA VAL A 35 13.72 -2.97 15.87
C VAL A 35 13.22 -2.22 17.10
N MET A 36 11.91 -1.99 17.24
CA MET A 36 11.33 -1.27 18.36
C MET A 36 10.25 -2.10 19.07
N PRO A 37 10.27 -2.21 20.41
CA PRO A 37 9.27 -2.95 21.19
C PRO A 37 7.96 -2.14 21.31
N ILE A 38 7.25 -1.99 20.19
CA ILE A 38 6.01 -1.21 20.11
C ILE A 38 4.81 -2.12 20.40
N LYS A 39 3.87 -1.65 21.23
CA LYS A 39 2.59 -2.32 21.49
C LYS A 39 1.73 -2.36 20.22
N ASP A 40 0.78 -3.29 20.14
CA ASP A 40 -0.04 -3.52 18.94
C ASP A 40 -0.73 -2.27 18.38
N THR A 41 -1.23 -1.36 19.24
CA THR A 41 -1.84 -0.09 18.79
C THR A 41 -0.82 0.83 18.12
N GLY A 42 0.43 0.83 18.56
CA GLY A 42 1.50 1.61 17.96
C GLY A 42 1.95 1.04 16.61
N THR A 43 1.89 -0.28 16.44
CA THR A 43 2.12 -0.94 15.13
C THR A 43 1.12 -0.44 14.08
N TYR A 44 -0.15 -0.28 14.45
CA TYR A 44 -1.17 0.25 13.54
C TYR A 44 -0.90 1.71 13.15
N ALA A 45 -0.43 2.54 14.09
CA ALA A 45 -0.02 3.90 13.76
C ALA A 45 1.19 3.93 12.82
N VAL A 46 2.16 3.04 13.04
CA VAL A 46 3.34 2.89 12.17
C VAL A 46 2.93 2.47 10.76
N SER A 47 2.03 1.49 10.60
CA SER A 47 1.60 1.04 9.27
C SER A 47 0.90 2.15 8.50
N ILE A 48 0.09 2.98 9.16
CA ILE A 48 -0.52 4.16 8.54
C ILE A 48 0.54 5.16 8.08
N ILE A 49 1.51 5.50 8.94
CA ILE A 49 2.56 6.48 8.60
C ILE A 49 3.38 5.97 7.41
N VAL A 50 3.77 4.69 7.44
CA VAL A 50 4.52 4.05 6.37
C VAL A 50 3.69 4.00 5.08
N GLY A 51 2.44 3.55 5.14
CA GLY A 51 1.56 3.44 3.98
C GLY A 51 1.27 4.80 3.32
N VAL A 52 0.99 5.83 4.12
CA VAL A 52 0.86 7.21 3.62
C VAL A 52 2.17 7.71 3.05
N GLY A 53 3.30 7.52 3.74
CA GLY A 53 4.62 7.91 3.23
C GLY A 53 4.94 7.29 1.86
N LEU A 54 4.68 5.99 1.71
CA LEU A 54 4.88 5.28 0.44
C LEU A 54 3.89 5.75 -0.64
N ALA A 55 2.62 5.98 -0.31
CA ALA A 55 1.66 6.53 -1.26
C ALA A 55 2.09 7.91 -1.80
N PHE A 56 2.71 8.74 -0.96
CA PHE A 56 3.32 9.99 -1.41
C PHE A 56 4.56 9.76 -2.29
N ALA A 57 5.46 8.87 -1.88
CA ALA A 57 6.70 8.56 -2.61
C ALA A 57 6.44 8.00 -4.02
N PHE A 58 5.44 7.12 -4.15
CA PHE A 58 5.04 6.50 -5.41
C PHE A 58 3.95 7.28 -6.17
N GLY A 59 3.49 8.42 -5.63
CA GLY A 59 2.52 9.29 -6.30
C GLY A 59 1.13 8.67 -6.47
N LEU A 60 0.70 7.77 -5.59
CA LEU A 60 -0.60 7.11 -5.68
C LEU A 60 -1.75 8.10 -5.52
N ASN A 61 -2.51 8.32 -6.59
CA ASN A 61 -3.66 9.22 -6.63
C ASN A 61 -4.89 8.49 -7.18
N PRO A 62 -5.52 7.59 -6.39
CA PRO A 62 -6.64 6.75 -6.85
C PRO A 62 -7.80 7.54 -7.45
N PHE A 63 -8.03 8.75 -6.96
CA PHE A 63 -9.16 9.56 -7.36
C PHE A 63 -8.79 10.56 -8.48
N GLY A 64 -7.54 10.56 -8.95
CA GLY A 64 -7.07 11.46 -10.01
C GLY A 64 -7.21 12.94 -9.66
N LEU A 65 -7.27 13.28 -8.37
CA LEU A 65 -7.52 14.66 -7.91
C LEU A 65 -6.28 15.53 -8.17
N THR A 66 -6.49 16.81 -8.42
CA THR A 66 -5.42 17.78 -8.70
C THR A 66 -5.34 18.86 -7.62
N GLY A 67 -4.24 19.61 -7.59
CA GLY A 67 -4.02 20.66 -6.60
C GLY A 67 -3.97 20.14 -5.16
N ILE A 68 -4.57 20.87 -4.21
CA ILE A 68 -4.59 20.50 -2.79
C ILE A 68 -5.36 19.19 -2.55
N ALA A 69 -6.37 18.89 -3.37
CA ALA A 69 -7.13 17.64 -3.25
C ALA A 69 -6.31 16.39 -3.66
N ALA A 70 -5.20 16.55 -4.39
CA ALA A 70 -4.29 15.44 -4.67
C ALA A 70 -3.65 14.88 -3.39
N TYR A 71 -3.42 15.72 -2.37
CA TYR A 71 -2.85 15.29 -1.10
C TYR A 71 -3.81 14.41 -0.32
N SER A 72 -5.09 14.78 -0.25
CA SER A 72 -6.10 13.94 0.41
C SER A 72 -6.31 12.61 -0.32
N SER A 73 -6.24 12.59 -1.65
CA SER A 73 -6.26 11.32 -2.40
C SER A 73 -5.07 10.43 -2.10
N LYS A 74 -3.86 11.00 -1.95
CA LYS A 74 -2.65 10.24 -1.58
C LYS A 74 -2.73 9.70 -0.16
N VAL A 75 -3.23 10.48 0.78
CA VAL A 75 -3.48 10.02 2.17
C VAL A 75 -4.48 8.87 2.16
N ALA A 76 -5.59 9.00 1.45
CA ALA A 76 -6.57 7.93 1.32
C ALA A 76 -5.96 6.66 0.71
N ALA A 77 -5.09 6.80 -0.29
CA ALA A 77 -4.37 5.67 -0.87
C ALA A 77 -3.46 4.97 0.14
N GLY A 78 -2.71 5.73 0.93
CA GLY A 78 -1.86 5.20 1.98
C GLY A 78 -2.62 4.50 3.08
N LEU A 79 -3.77 5.05 3.49
CA LEU A 79 -4.66 4.42 4.48
C LEU A 79 -5.27 3.11 3.96
N LEU A 80 -5.59 3.05 2.66
CA LEU A 80 -6.07 1.84 2.02
C LEU A 80 -4.94 0.81 1.91
N ALA A 81 -3.72 1.22 1.55
CA ALA A 81 -2.56 0.34 1.49
C ALA A 81 -2.16 -0.21 2.88
N SER A 82 -2.24 0.62 3.93
CA SER A 82 -1.97 0.22 5.33
C SER A 82 -3.05 -0.64 5.97
N ARG A 83 -4.14 -0.90 5.24
CA ARG A 83 -5.15 -1.90 5.61
C ARG A 83 -5.13 -3.09 4.66
N GLY A 84 -4.79 -2.83 3.40
CA GLY A 84 -4.58 -3.82 2.37
C GLY A 84 -3.40 -4.74 2.66
N ASP A 85 -2.40 -4.25 3.40
CA ASP A 85 -1.30 -5.06 3.92
C ASP A 85 -1.77 -6.26 4.76
N ASN A 86 -2.78 -6.11 5.63
CA ASN A 86 -3.32 -7.23 6.41
C ASN A 86 -3.98 -8.27 5.50
N TYR A 87 -4.74 -7.83 4.49
CA TYR A 87 -5.33 -8.72 3.50
C TYR A 87 -4.28 -9.41 2.63
N LEU A 88 -3.23 -8.67 2.26
CA LEU A 88 -2.09 -9.20 1.50
C LEU A 88 -1.34 -10.24 2.32
N SER A 89 -1.07 -9.96 3.60
CA SER A 89 -0.44 -10.88 4.54
C SER A 89 -1.21 -12.20 4.65
N ASP A 90 -2.53 -12.11 4.85
CA ASP A 90 -3.40 -13.29 4.97
C ASP A 90 -3.51 -14.05 3.64
N TRP A 91 -3.45 -13.35 2.51
CA TRP A 91 -3.40 -13.97 1.20
C TRP A 91 -2.06 -14.69 0.96
N LEU A 92 -0.94 -14.08 1.35
CA LEU A 92 0.40 -14.70 1.29
C LEU A 92 0.51 -15.94 2.19
N LYS A 93 -0.16 -15.93 3.36
CA LYS A 93 -0.30 -17.13 4.21
C LYS A 93 -1.10 -18.23 3.52
N LYS A 94 -2.23 -17.89 2.88
CA LYS A 94 -3.04 -18.86 2.11
C LYS A 94 -2.28 -19.48 0.94
N LEU A 95 -1.35 -18.74 0.34
CA LEU A 95 -0.47 -19.22 -0.73
C LEU A 95 0.74 -20.02 -0.19
N GLY A 96 0.90 -20.15 1.12
CA GLY A 96 2.01 -20.87 1.75
C GLY A 96 3.36 -20.16 1.66
N ILE A 97 3.38 -18.89 1.24
CA ILE A 97 4.59 -18.08 1.05
C ILE A 97 5.10 -17.52 2.38
N LYS A 98 4.17 -17.18 3.28
CA LYS A 98 4.46 -16.69 4.63
C LYS A 98 3.94 -17.73 5.64
N ARG A 99 4.82 -18.25 6.51
CA ARG A 99 4.41 -19.08 7.66
C ARG A 99 4.04 -18.18 8.84
N GLU A 100 3.11 -18.66 9.67
CA GLU A 100 2.61 -17.98 10.89
C GLU A 100 3.71 -17.31 11.71
#